data_AF-A0A952JVL7-F1
#
_entry.id   AF-A0A952JVL7-F1
#
_cell.length_a   1.000
_cell.length_b   1.000
_cell.length_c   1.000
_cell.angle_alpha   90.00
_cell.angle_beta   90.00
_cell.angle_gamma   90.00
#
_symmetry.space_group_name_H-M   'P 1'
#
loop_
_entity.id
_entity.type
_entity.pdbx_description
1 polymer ?
#
loop_
_entity_poly.entity_id
_entity_poly.type
_entity_poly.pdbx_seq_one_letter_code
_entity_poly.pdbx_strand_id
1 'polypeptide(L)'
;MKQTLKLSTCLFTMGLIGAIAFTSCKKDESLSPVTTADPAEVASTQNVTTQDAEAEAQYDDVFNITASMNSSVAGEDLGVGANVSGLFDLGSTTANTQGRCFTITVVPNIPHVFPKTVTINFGDGCLGRDGKFRKGKIVSIFTNPMMVPGAKVSTTFVGYYVDSFHIEGTHISENTSTSNMQGWKNVVINGKITNTNSGRWHMWNSTRNVLQVAGNGTPRLPLDDIYKITGNANGSNAAGDTWASLIMEPLIKKFTCPWIVKGTVKLVRNGREALLDYGNGDCDNKAIIYINGVPHVITL
;
A
#
# COMPACT_ATOMS: atom_id res chain seq x y z
N MET A 1 9.97 34.78 -13.61
CA MET A 1 8.69 34.36 -14.20
C MET A 1 8.26 33.07 -13.53
N LYS A 2 7.14 33.10 -12.80
CA LYS A 2 6.58 31.92 -12.11
C LYS A 2 6.00 30.97 -13.16
N GLN A 3 6.52 29.75 -13.26
CA GLN A 3 5.82 28.66 -13.94
C GLN A 3 5.19 27.77 -12.88
N THR A 4 3.90 27.96 -12.66
CA THR A 4 3.03 27.01 -11.96
C THR A 4 2.54 25.98 -12.98
N LEU A 5 2.92 24.71 -12.82
CA LEU A 5 2.25 23.61 -13.49
C LEU A 5 1.04 23.20 -12.63
N LYS A 6 -0.17 23.34 -13.16
CA LYS A 6 -1.39 22.74 -12.61
C LYS A 6 -1.67 21.45 -13.37
N LEU A 7 -2.02 20.37 -12.67
CA LEU A 7 -2.74 19.27 -13.31
C LEU A 7 -3.83 18.65 -12.42
N SER A 8 -5.04 18.86 -12.91
CA SER A 8 -6.33 18.17 -12.78
C SER A 8 -6.70 17.41 -11.50
N THR A 9 -7.66 18.02 -10.80
CA THR A 9 -8.66 17.43 -9.90
C THR A 9 -9.14 16.05 -10.36
N CYS A 10 -9.01 15.02 -9.51
CA CYS A 10 -9.79 13.79 -9.61
C CYS A 10 -10.96 13.86 -8.64
N LEU A 11 -12.18 13.73 -9.19
CA LEU A 11 -13.43 13.71 -8.45
C LEU A 11 -13.46 12.49 -7.51
N PHE A 12 -13.70 12.75 -6.22
CA PHE A 12 -14.16 11.74 -5.27
C PHE A 12 -15.64 11.46 -5.53
N THR A 13 -15.98 10.27 -6.02
CA THR A 13 -17.33 9.73 -5.90
C THR A 13 -17.40 8.81 -4.69
N MET A 14 -18.27 9.23 -3.78
CA MET A 14 -18.58 8.65 -2.48
C MET A 14 -19.24 7.28 -2.63
N GLY A 15 -18.75 6.27 -1.91
CA GLY A 15 -19.34 4.93 -1.82
C GLY A 15 -18.88 4.23 -0.54
N LEU A 16 -19.86 3.83 0.27
CA LEU A 16 -19.79 3.48 1.69
C LEU A 16 -18.95 2.22 2.04
N ILE A 17 -18.44 2.24 3.28
CA ILE A 17 -17.68 1.23 4.06
C ILE A 17 -16.16 1.31 3.83
N GLY A 18 -15.47 1.77 4.87
CA GLY A 18 -14.05 2.05 4.91
C GLY A 18 -13.20 0.80 4.75
N ALA A 19 -12.70 0.58 3.54
CA ALA A 19 -11.47 -0.17 3.35
C ALA A 19 -10.35 0.81 3.06
N ILE A 20 -9.24 0.58 3.74
CA ILE A 20 -8.20 1.56 3.96
C ILE A 20 -7.27 1.53 2.75
N ALA A 21 -7.51 2.40 1.77
CA ALA A 21 -6.50 2.72 0.79
C ALA A 21 -5.42 3.57 1.48
N PHE A 22 -4.31 2.95 1.88
CA PHE A 22 -3.11 3.64 2.37
C PHE A 22 -2.24 4.17 1.22
N THR A 23 -2.85 4.56 0.10
CA THR A 23 -2.12 5.23 -0.98
C THR A 23 -1.78 6.64 -0.51
N SER A 24 -0.68 6.78 0.24
CA SER A 24 -0.01 8.07 0.35
C SER A 24 0.40 8.46 -1.06
N CYS A 25 -0.02 9.65 -1.50
CA CYS A 25 0.29 10.17 -2.82
C CYS A 25 1.80 10.14 -3.09
N LYS A 26 2.15 10.20 -4.38
CA LYS A 26 3.53 10.40 -4.85
C LYS A 26 4.16 11.54 -4.04
N LYS A 27 5.25 11.25 -3.32
CA LYS A 27 6.07 12.27 -2.69
C LYS A 27 6.66 13.16 -3.77
N ASP A 28 6.19 14.40 -3.86
CA ASP A 28 6.84 15.43 -4.66
C ASP A 28 8.07 15.92 -3.88
N GLU A 29 9.22 15.29 -4.13
CA GLU A 29 10.48 15.61 -3.45
C GLU A 29 11.04 16.97 -3.89
N SER A 30 10.55 18.04 -3.27
CA SER A 30 11.24 19.32 -3.22
C SER A 30 11.79 19.55 -1.82
N LEU A 31 13.08 19.28 -1.66
CA LEU A 31 13.80 19.62 -0.43
C LEU A 31 14.16 21.11 -0.48
N SER A 32 13.68 21.86 0.50
CA SER A 32 14.20 23.22 0.73
C SER A 32 15.37 23.13 1.72
N PRO A 33 16.61 23.48 1.33
CA PRO A 33 17.74 23.39 2.23
C PRO A 33 17.64 24.47 3.32
N VAL A 34 17.58 24.04 4.58
CA VAL A 34 17.88 24.90 5.74
C VAL A 34 19.33 24.60 6.16
N THR A 35 20.27 24.97 5.28
CA THR A 35 21.76 25.01 5.46
C THR A 35 22.50 23.78 6.04
N THR A 36 23.56 23.37 5.31
CA THR A 36 24.75 22.53 5.68
C THR A 36 24.78 21.00 5.49
N ALA A 37 23.73 20.32 4.98
CA ALA A 37 23.84 18.89 4.66
C ALA A 37 24.67 18.61 3.38
N ASP A 38 25.46 17.52 3.37
CA ASP A 38 26.20 17.04 2.19
C ASP A 38 25.22 16.66 1.06
N PRO A 39 25.32 17.26 -0.15
CA PRO A 39 24.46 16.92 -1.29
C PRO A 39 24.37 15.42 -1.59
N ALA A 40 25.44 14.64 -1.35
CA ALA A 40 25.43 13.20 -1.57
C ALA A 40 24.55 12.45 -0.55
N GLU A 41 24.51 12.92 0.70
CA GLU A 41 23.66 12.35 1.76
C GLU A 41 22.18 12.64 1.54
N VAL A 42 21.89 13.84 1.07
CA VAL A 42 20.55 14.25 0.66
C VAL A 42 20.03 13.32 -0.43
N ALA A 43 20.77 13.19 -1.53
CA ALA A 43 20.36 12.33 -2.66
C ALA A 43 20.23 10.85 -2.27
N SER A 44 21.11 10.37 -1.37
CA SER A 44 21.06 9.02 -0.82
C SER A 44 19.77 8.76 -0.03
N THR A 45 19.38 9.71 0.82
CA THR A 45 18.17 9.63 1.65
C THR A 45 16.91 9.66 0.79
N GLN A 46 16.86 10.57 -0.18
CA GLN A 46 15.80 10.67 -1.20
C GLN A 46 15.55 9.37 -1.96
N ASN A 47 16.63 8.71 -2.38
CA ASN A 47 16.52 7.44 -3.07
C ASN A 47 15.92 6.34 -2.19
N VAL A 48 16.20 6.32 -0.87
CA VAL A 48 15.57 5.33 0.04
C VAL A 48 14.11 5.65 0.22
N THR A 49 13.77 6.90 0.51
CA THR A 49 12.38 7.31 0.74
C THR A 49 11.50 7.06 -0.48
N THR A 50 12.06 7.21 -1.68
CA THR A 50 11.38 6.89 -2.94
C THR A 50 11.21 5.39 -3.14
N GLN A 51 12.25 4.58 -2.92
CA GLN A 51 12.17 3.12 -3.08
C GLN A 51 11.20 2.47 -2.07
N ASP A 52 11.24 2.91 -0.82
CA ASP A 52 10.33 2.43 0.23
C ASP A 52 8.87 2.80 -0.09
N ALA A 53 8.63 4.05 -0.53
CA ALA A 53 7.29 4.50 -0.90
C ALA A 53 6.75 3.81 -2.16
N GLU A 54 7.59 3.58 -3.18
CA GLU A 54 7.23 2.81 -4.37
C GLU A 54 6.83 1.39 -3.98
N ALA A 55 7.64 0.71 -3.15
CA ALA A 55 7.35 -0.63 -2.70
C ALA A 55 6.04 -0.73 -1.92
N GLU A 56 5.86 0.15 -0.93
CA GLU A 56 4.61 0.21 -0.15
C GLU A 56 3.40 0.38 -1.07
N ALA A 57 3.46 1.30 -2.05
CA ALA A 57 2.35 1.53 -2.97
C ALA A 57 2.02 0.31 -3.85
N GLN A 58 3.03 -0.44 -4.31
CA GLN A 58 2.80 -1.65 -5.12
C GLN A 58 2.18 -2.78 -4.29
N TYR A 59 2.64 -2.99 -3.05
CA TYR A 59 2.10 -4.06 -2.20
C TYR A 59 0.78 -3.68 -1.51
N ASP A 60 0.51 -2.40 -1.27
CA ASP A 60 -0.82 -1.93 -0.84
C ASP A 60 -1.88 -2.17 -1.92
N ASP A 61 -1.54 -2.07 -3.22
CA ASP A 61 -2.44 -2.48 -4.31
C ASP A 61 -2.82 -3.97 -4.18
N VAL A 62 -1.87 -4.82 -3.78
CA VAL A 62 -2.10 -6.26 -3.59
C VAL A 62 -3.08 -6.50 -2.43
N PHE A 63 -2.91 -5.79 -1.31
CA PHE A 63 -3.89 -5.80 -0.22
C PHE A 63 -5.27 -5.38 -0.75
N ASN A 64 -5.37 -4.25 -1.45
CA ASN A 64 -6.64 -3.74 -1.98
C ASN A 64 -7.33 -4.73 -2.92
N ILE A 65 -6.56 -5.43 -3.77
CA ILE A 65 -7.08 -6.47 -4.66
C ILE A 65 -7.70 -7.61 -3.85
N THR A 66 -7.00 -8.14 -2.85
CA THR A 66 -7.52 -9.22 -1.99
C THR A 66 -8.73 -8.77 -1.17
N ALA A 67 -8.68 -7.56 -0.63
CA ALA A 67 -9.74 -6.93 0.13
C ALA A 67 -11.02 -6.69 -0.70
N SER A 68 -10.89 -6.56 -2.03
CA SER A 68 -12.02 -6.33 -2.93
C SER A 68 -12.74 -7.61 -3.37
N MET A 69 -12.23 -8.80 -3.00
CA MET A 69 -12.84 -10.08 -3.37
C MET A 69 -14.22 -10.24 -2.72
N ASN A 70 -15.26 -10.31 -3.54
CA ASN A 70 -16.65 -10.41 -3.08
C ASN A 70 -17.37 -11.59 -3.74
N SER A 71 -18.58 -11.87 -3.27
CA SER A 71 -19.43 -12.96 -3.72
C SER A 71 -19.71 -12.97 -5.23
N SER A 72 -19.84 -11.81 -5.88
CA SER A 72 -20.02 -11.73 -7.34
C SER A 72 -18.80 -12.20 -8.13
N VAL A 73 -17.64 -12.27 -7.49
CA VAL A 73 -16.35 -12.64 -8.09
C VAL A 73 -15.94 -14.05 -7.70
N ALA A 74 -16.05 -14.37 -6.41
CA ALA A 74 -15.49 -15.58 -5.82
C ALA A 74 -16.52 -16.63 -5.39
N GLY A 75 -17.82 -16.36 -5.56
CA GLY A 75 -18.92 -17.22 -5.11
C GLY A 75 -19.29 -17.03 -3.62
N GLU A 76 -18.46 -16.35 -2.84
CA GLU A 76 -18.72 -15.88 -1.47
C GLU A 76 -17.86 -14.64 -1.15
N ASP A 77 -18.19 -13.93 -0.08
CA ASP A 77 -17.42 -12.74 0.34
C ASP A 77 -16.13 -13.17 1.04
N LEU A 78 -15.00 -13.08 0.31
CA LEU A 78 -13.67 -13.44 0.82
C LEU A 78 -12.89 -12.24 1.36
N GLY A 79 -13.13 -11.05 0.82
CA GLY A 79 -12.45 -9.81 1.17
C GLY A 79 -13.14 -9.08 2.32
N VAL A 80 -13.05 -7.74 2.31
CA VAL A 80 -13.64 -6.85 3.32
C VAL A 80 -14.88 -6.10 2.80
N GLY A 81 -15.38 -6.49 1.62
CA GLY A 81 -16.66 -6.00 1.08
C GLY A 81 -16.64 -4.62 0.42
N ALA A 82 -15.46 -4.00 0.30
CA ALA A 82 -15.28 -2.72 -0.37
C ALA A 82 -14.39 -2.90 -1.60
N ASN A 83 -14.87 -2.47 -2.77
CA ASN A 83 -14.08 -2.46 -4.00
C ASN A 83 -13.08 -1.30 -3.96
N VAL A 84 -12.03 -1.46 -3.17
CA VAL A 84 -10.95 -0.48 -3.00
C VAL A 84 -9.87 -0.59 -4.07
N SER A 85 -9.79 -1.72 -4.76
CA SER A 85 -8.87 -1.90 -5.88
C SER A 85 -9.31 -1.21 -7.16
N GLY A 86 -10.59 -0.88 -7.30
CA GLY A 86 -11.17 -0.40 -8.56
C GLY A 86 -11.22 -1.46 -9.67
N LEU A 87 -10.87 -2.74 -9.37
CA LEU A 87 -10.92 -3.83 -10.35
C LEU A 87 -12.33 -4.36 -10.60
N PHE A 88 -13.25 -4.21 -9.65
CA PHE A 88 -14.59 -4.80 -9.70
C PHE A 88 -15.68 -3.73 -9.88
N ASP A 89 -16.95 -4.15 -9.86
CA ASP A 89 -18.08 -3.22 -9.79
C ASP A 89 -18.38 -2.85 -8.33
N LEU A 90 -18.60 -1.56 -8.06
CA LEU A 90 -19.06 -1.10 -6.76
C LEU A 90 -20.54 -1.49 -6.57
N GLY A 91 -20.84 -2.21 -5.48
CA GLY A 91 -22.22 -2.49 -5.08
C GLY A 91 -23.01 -3.43 -6.00
N SER A 92 -22.39 -4.03 -7.01
CA SER A 92 -23.03 -5.02 -7.87
C SER A 92 -22.93 -6.42 -7.26
N THR A 93 -24.07 -7.03 -6.98
CA THR A 93 -24.16 -8.46 -6.62
C THR A 93 -24.13 -9.38 -7.84
N THR A 94 -24.29 -8.81 -9.05
CA THR A 94 -24.16 -9.51 -10.32
C THR A 94 -22.72 -9.45 -10.84
N ALA A 95 -22.19 -10.62 -11.18
CA ALA A 95 -20.89 -10.77 -11.81
C ALA A 95 -20.91 -10.15 -13.21
N ASN A 96 -20.72 -8.83 -13.35
CA ASN A 96 -20.59 -8.24 -14.67
C ASN A 96 -19.21 -8.59 -15.24
N THR A 97 -19.15 -9.65 -16.04
CA THR A 97 -17.94 -10.05 -16.80
C THR A 97 -17.74 -9.21 -18.05
N GLN A 98 -18.72 -8.40 -18.44
CA GLN A 98 -18.69 -7.62 -19.66
C GLN A 98 -17.60 -6.54 -19.56
N GLY A 99 -16.65 -6.58 -20.50
CA GLY A 99 -15.52 -5.65 -20.56
C GLY A 99 -14.34 -5.99 -19.62
N ARG A 100 -14.36 -7.10 -18.88
CA ARG A 100 -13.16 -7.58 -18.16
C ARG A 100 -12.22 -8.30 -19.14
N CYS A 101 -10.94 -7.93 -19.12
CA CYS A 101 -9.87 -8.57 -19.89
C CYS A 101 -9.04 -9.58 -19.08
N PHE A 102 -9.55 -10.01 -17.92
CA PHE A 102 -8.89 -10.97 -17.03
C PHE A 102 -9.88 -12.02 -16.53
N THR A 103 -9.36 -13.19 -16.16
CA THR A 103 -10.15 -14.29 -15.61
C THR A 103 -9.85 -14.49 -14.13
N ILE A 104 -10.82 -15.06 -13.42
CA ILE A 104 -10.70 -15.36 -11.99
C ILE A 104 -11.09 -16.83 -11.79
N THR A 105 -10.22 -17.57 -11.11
CA THR A 105 -10.46 -18.98 -10.76
C THR A 105 -10.38 -19.13 -9.26
N VAL A 106 -11.35 -19.82 -8.67
CA VAL A 106 -11.40 -20.13 -7.23
C VAL A 106 -11.36 -21.63 -7.03
N VAL A 107 -10.46 -22.13 -6.18
CA VAL A 107 -10.31 -23.56 -5.88
C VAL A 107 -10.08 -23.78 -4.38
N PRO A 108 -10.93 -24.56 -3.68
CA PRO A 108 -12.21 -25.08 -4.13
C PRO A 108 -13.27 -23.97 -4.21
N ASN A 109 -14.07 -23.98 -5.27
CA ASN A 109 -15.26 -23.12 -5.37
C ASN A 109 -16.48 -23.76 -4.69
N ILE A 110 -16.33 -24.08 -3.40
CA ILE A 110 -17.38 -24.65 -2.55
C ILE A 110 -17.57 -23.71 -1.36
N PRO A 111 -18.77 -23.15 -1.13
CA PRO A 111 -19.02 -22.20 -0.05
C PRO A 111 -18.50 -22.71 1.31
N HIS A 112 -17.80 -21.84 2.06
CA HIS A 112 -17.29 -22.13 3.40
C HIS A 112 -16.22 -23.23 3.51
N VAL A 113 -15.71 -23.76 2.40
CA VAL A 113 -14.60 -24.72 2.39
C VAL A 113 -13.28 -23.99 2.18
N PHE A 114 -12.45 -23.96 3.23
CA PHE A 114 -11.14 -23.30 3.24
C PHE A 114 -10.00 -24.32 3.49
N PRO A 115 -8.76 -24.04 3.03
CA PRO A 115 -8.32 -22.83 2.34
C PRO A 115 -8.83 -22.72 0.89
N LYS A 116 -8.89 -21.49 0.36
CA LYS A 116 -9.25 -21.18 -1.03
C LYS A 116 -8.11 -20.49 -1.76
N THR A 117 -7.78 -21.00 -2.94
CA THR A 117 -6.87 -20.37 -3.87
C THR A 117 -7.66 -19.58 -4.89
N VAL A 118 -7.48 -18.26 -4.90
CA VAL A 118 -8.02 -17.33 -5.90
C VAL A 118 -6.88 -16.94 -6.84
N THR A 119 -7.05 -17.19 -8.13
CA THR A 119 -6.10 -16.78 -9.16
C THR A 119 -6.75 -15.75 -10.07
N ILE A 120 -6.17 -14.55 -10.14
CA ILE A 120 -6.51 -13.54 -11.14
C ILE A 120 -5.49 -13.64 -12.28
N ASN A 121 -5.95 -13.90 -13.50
CA ASN A 121 -5.09 -14.04 -14.67
C ASN A 121 -5.39 -12.94 -15.69
N PHE A 122 -4.44 -12.03 -15.84
CA PHE A 122 -4.50 -10.90 -16.77
C PHE A 122 -3.97 -11.24 -18.18
N GLY A 123 -3.50 -12.48 -18.40
CA GLY A 123 -2.92 -12.90 -19.67
C GLY A 123 -1.71 -12.05 -20.06
N ASP A 124 -1.61 -11.68 -21.32
CA ASP A 124 -0.50 -10.86 -21.86
C ASP A 124 -0.70 -9.35 -21.64
N GLY A 125 -1.86 -8.93 -21.15
CA GLY A 125 -2.17 -7.52 -20.99
C GLY A 125 -3.66 -7.25 -20.80
N CYS A 126 -3.97 -6.47 -19.78
CA CYS A 126 -5.31 -6.08 -19.45
C CYS A 126 -5.32 -4.69 -18.80
N LEU A 127 -5.97 -3.74 -19.47
CA LEU A 127 -6.22 -2.42 -18.90
C LEU A 127 -7.39 -2.52 -17.93
N GLY A 128 -7.09 -2.42 -16.64
CA GLY A 128 -8.08 -2.43 -15.57
C GLY A 128 -8.95 -1.17 -15.57
N ARG A 129 -10.11 -1.25 -14.92
CA ARG A 129 -11.03 -0.10 -14.77
C ARG A 129 -10.46 1.00 -13.89
N ASP A 130 -9.51 0.64 -13.03
CA ASP A 130 -8.69 1.54 -12.23
C ASP A 130 -7.59 2.26 -13.05
N GLY A 131 -7.54 2.03 -14.37
CA GLY A 131 -6.60 2.69 -15.28
C GLY A 131 -5.20 2.09 -15.30
N LYS A 132 -4.94 1.05 -14.51
CA LYS A 132 -3.64 0.36 -14.46
C LYS A 132 -3.60 -0.79 -15.46
N PHE A 133 -2.49 -0.92 -16.18
CA PHE A 133 -2.29 -2.00 -17.14
C PHE A 133 -1.59 -3.18 -16.47
N ARG A 134 -2.22 -4.36 -16.46
CA ARG A 134 -1.70 -5.57 -15.79
C ARG A 134 -1.47 -6.71 -16.76
N LYS A 135 -0.44 -7.53 -16.53
CA LYS A 135 -0.22 -8.81 -17.23
C LYS A 135 0.30 -9.87 -16.25
N GLY A 136 0.21 -11.14 -16.62
CA GLY A 136 0.55 -12.26 -15.73
C GLY A 136 -0.54 -12.60 -14.72
N LYS A 137 -0.16 -13.16 -13.57
CA LYS A 137 -1.11 -13.66 -12.58
C LYS A 137 -0.80 -13.24 -11.15
N ILE A 138 -1.86 -12.99 -10.39
CA ILE A 138 -1.85 -12.89 -8.94
C ILE A 138 -2.52 -14.14 -8.38
N VAL A 139 -1.87 -14.82 -7.44
CA VAL A 139 -2.36 -16.05 -6.80
C VAL A 139 -2.43 -15.84 -5.30
N SER A 140 -3.65 -15.81 -4.75
CA SER A 140 -3.93 -15.54 -3.34
C SER A 140 -4.57 -16.74 -2.66
N ILE A 141 -4.00 -17.19 -1.54
CA ILE A 141 -4.51 -18.28 -0.72
C ILE A 141 -5.16 -17.71 0.53
N PHE A 142 -6.48 -17.80 0.62
CA PHE A 142 -7.29 -17.40 1.75
C PHE A 142 -7.47 -18.58 2.71
N THR A 143 -7.14 -18.39 3.98
CA THR A 143 -7.38 -19.40 5.05
C THR A 143 -8.78 -19.31 5.65
N ASN A 144 -9.44 -18.16 5.50
CA ASN A 144 -10.84 -17.86 5.84
C ASN A 144 -11.22 -16.54 5.11
N PRO A 145 -12.48 -16.07 5.11
CA PRO A 145 -12.78 -14.70 4.72
C PRO A 145 -11.95 -13.72 5.56
N MET A 146 -11.42 -12.68 4.91
CA MET A 146 -10.54 -11.69 5.50
C MET A 146 -11.14 -11.05 6.76
N MET A 147 -12.46 -10.87 6.81
CA MET A 147 -13.13 -10.27 7.98
C MET A 147 -13.11 -11.15 9.24
N VAL A 148 -12.76 -12.44 9.14
CA VAL A 148 -12.65 -13.32 10.31
C VAL A 148 -11.33 -13.04 11.05
N PRO A 149 -11.34 -12.74 12.36
CA PRO A 149 -10.10 -12.58 13.14
C PRO A 149 -9.17 -13.79 13.00
N GLY A 150 -7.88 -13.54 12.79
CA GLY A 150 -6.86 -14.55 12.53
C GLY A 150 -6.82 -15.09 11.10
N ALA A 151 -7.76 -14.69 10.22
CA ALA A 151 -7.71 -15.05 8.81
C ALA A 151 -6.46 -14.45 8.14
N LYS A 152 -5.79 -15.28 7.34
CA LYS A 152 -4.62 -14.96 6.54
C LYS A 152 -4.89 -15.09 5.06
N VAL A 153 -4.33 -14.17 4.28
CA VAL A 153 -4.25 -14.23 2.82
C VAL A 153 -2.80 -14.16 2.41
N SER A 154 -2.28 -15.22 1.78
CA SER A 154 -0.92 -15.26 1.23
C SER A 154 -0.98 -15.10 -0.28
N THR A 155 -0.37 -14.04 -0.81
CA THR A 155 -0.40 -13.70 -2.23
C THR A 155 0.99 -13.78 -2.85
N THR A 156 1.07 -14.44 -4.01
CA THR A 156 2.27 -14.60 -4.82
C THR A 156 1.99 -14.23 -6.28
N PHE A 157 3.05 -14.09 -7.06
CA PHE A 157 3.01 -13.52 -8.40
C PHE A 157 3.61 -14.49 -9.42
N VAL A 158 2.95 -14.64 -10.57
CA VAL A 158 3.47 -15.43 -11.70
C VAL A 158 3.59 -14.53 -12.91
N GLY A 159 4.82 -14.04 -13.14
CA GLY A 159 5.14 -13.09 -14.20
C GLY A 159 4.22 -11.86 -14.16
N TYR A 160 3.88 -11.36 -12.97
CA TYR A 160 2.93 -10.28 -12.79
C TYR A 160 3.60 -8.93 -12.99
N TYR A 161 2.97 -8.10 -13.81
CA TYR A 161 3.38 -6.72 -14.01
C TYR A 161 2.17 -5.82 -13.84
N VAL A 162 2.41 -4.64 -13.29
CA VAL A 162 1.47 -3.53 -13.22
C VAL A 162 2.18 -2.27 -13.72
N ASP A 163 1.62 -1.68 -14.76
CA ASP A 163 2.22 -0.59 -15.53
C ASP A 163 3.67 -0.93 -15.93
N SER A 164 4.65 -0.15 -15.47
CA SER A 164 6.08 -0.35 -15.73
C SER A 164 6.80 -1.14 -14.65
N PHE A 165 6.11 -1.87 -13.78
CA PHE A 165 6.70 -2.59 -12.65
C PHE A 165 6.45 -4.09 -12.74
N HIS A 166 7.52 -4.88 -12.69
CA HIS A 166 7.47 -6.32 -12.42
C HIS A 166 7.49 -6.53 -10.90
N ILE A 167 6.50 -7.25 -10.37
CA ILE A 167 6.33 -7.46 -8.93
C ILE A 167 6.53 -8.94 -8.62
N GLU A 168 7.40 -9.23 -7.65
CA GLU A 168 7.75 -10.59 -7.22
C GLU A 168 7.77 -10.66 -5.68
N GLY A 169 7.80 -11.88 -5.13
CA GLY A 169 7.82 -12.12 -3.68
C GLY A 169 6.50 -12.61 -3.14
N THR A 170 6.32 -12.51 -1.82
CA THR A 170 5.11 -12.95 -1.12
C THR A 170 4.55 -11.82 -0.26
N HIS A 171 3.28 -11.49 -0.43
CA HIS A 171 2.55 -10.54 0.42
C HIS A 171 1.53 -11.30 1.27
N ILE A 172 1.61 -11.15 2.59
CA ILE A 172 0.74 -11.83 3.56
C ILE A 172 -0.03 -10.77 4.34
N SER A 173 -1.35 -10.90 4.35
CA SER A 173 -2.23 -10.09 5.20
C SER A 173 -2.89 -10.97 6.24
N GLU A 174 -2.91 -10.51 7.49
CA GLU A 174 -3.53 -11.16 8.63
C GLU A 174 -4.50 -10.19 9.31
N ASN A 175 -5.74 -10.64 9.51
CA ASN A 175 -6.69 -9.93 10.33
C ASN A 175 -6.29 -10.08 11.80
N THR A 176 -5.94 -8.98 12.44
CA THR A 176 -5.51 -8.92 13.86
C THR A 176 -6.57 -8.29 14.76
N SER A 177 -7.80 -8.21 14.27
CA SER A 177 -8.90 -7.58 14.98
C SER A 177 -9.25 -8.31 16.26
N THR A 178 -9.68 -7.51 17.23
CA THR A 178 -10.27 -7.94 18.49
C THR A 178 -11.72 -7.46 18.55
N SER A 179 -12.45 -7.81 19.61
CA SER A 179 -13.86 -7.43 19.74
C SER A 179 -14.14 -5.92 19.69
N ASN A 180 -13.14 -5.09 19.99
CA ASN A 180 -13.27 -3.64 20.12
C ASN A 180 -12.29 -2.84 19.23
N MET A 181 -11.44 -3.50 18.47
CA MET A 181 -10.47 -2.83 17.60
C MET A 181 -10.27 -3.63 16.32
N GLN A 182 -10.50 -2.99 15.17
CA GLN A 182 -10.12 -3.54 13.88
C GLN A 182 -8.62 -3.39 13.63
N GLY A 183 -7.95 -4.45 13.17
CA GLY A 183 -6.53 -4.43 12.89
C GLY A 183 -6.10 -5.34 11.75
N TRP A 184 -4.99 -4.98 11.11
CA TRP A 184 -4.37 -5.74 10.03
C TRP A 184 -2.86 -5.78 10.21
N LYS A 185 -2.26 -6.93 9.94
CA LYS A 185 -0.82 -7.09 9.81
C LYS A 185 -0.50 -7.49 8.38
N ASN A 186 0.28 -6.67 7.69
CA ASN A 186 0.78 -6.93 6.35
C ASN A 186 2.28 -7.23 6.42
N VAL A 187 2.71 -8.29 5.74
CA VAL A 187 4.10 -8.73 5.69
C VAL A 187 4.48 -8.98 4.24
N VAL A 188 5.60 -8.42 3.80
CA VAL A 188 6.21 -8.74 2.51
C VAL A 188 7.53 -9.46 2.73
N ILE A 189 7.67 -10.60 2.06
CA ILE A 189 8.83 -11.47 2.14
C ILE A 189 9.42 -11.63 0.75
N ASN A 190 10.72 -11.36 0.63
CA ASN A 190 11.49 -11.41 -0.62
C ASN A 190 10.81 -10.61 -1.74
N GLY A 191 10.19 -9.48 -1.38
CA GLY A 191 9.59 -8.59 -2.35
C GLY A 191 10.65 -8.08 -3.31
N LYS A 192 10.35 -8.05 -4.60
CA LYS A 192 11.24 -7.46 -5.60
C LYS A 192 10.43 -6.69 -6.61
N ILE A 193 10.85 -5.47 -6.86
CA ILE A 193 10.23 -4.58 -7.83
C ILE A 193 11.28 -4.24 -8.86
N THR A 194 10.97 -4.52 -10.13
CA THR A 194 11.82 -4.14 -11.26
C THR A 194 11.06 -3.15 -12.14
N ASN A 195 11.59 -1.94 -12.28
CA ASN A 195 11.05 -0.96 -13.21
C ASN A 195 11.50 -1.31 -14.63
N THR A 196 10.57 -1.73 -15.49
CA THR A 196 10.86 -2.22 -16.84
C THR A 196 11.32 -1.14 -17.80
N ASN A 197 11.06 0.14 -17.50
CA ASN A 197 11.51 1.26 -18.33
C ASN A 197 13.00 1.57 -18.11
N SER A 198 13.48 1.42 -16.87
CA SER A 198 14.88 1.72 -16.51
C SER A 198 15.75 0.48 -16.32
N GLY A 199 15.16 -0.71 -16.17
CA GLY A 199 15.84 -1.94 -15.80
C GLY A 199 16.31 -2.00 -14.34
N ARG A 200 16.09 -0.94 -13.55
CA ARG A 200 16.48 -0.89 -12.14
C ARG A 200 15.55 -1.74 -11.29
N TRP A 201 16.12 -2.44 -10.33
CA TRP A 201 15.36 -3.22 -9.36
C TRP A 201 15.78 -2.91 -7.92
N HIS A 202 14.86 -3.15 -7.00
CA HIS A 202 15.12 -3.18 -5.57
C HIS A 202 14.37 -4.34 -4.90
N MET A 203 14.99 -4.92 -3.88
CA MET A 203 14.39 -5.86 -2.94
C MET A 203 13.72 -5.09 -1.81
N TRP A 204 12.66 -5.67 -1.26
CA TRP A 204 11.90 -5.10 -0.16
C TRP A 204 11.31 -6.20 0.72
N ASN A 205 11.55 -6.09 2.02
CA ASN A 205 10.88 -6.85 3.06
C ASN A 205 10.24 -5.87 4.01
N SER A 206 9.01 -6.14 4.43
CA SER A 206 8.27 -5.23 5.32
C SER A 206 7.39 -6.00 6.28
N THR A 207 7.21 -5.43 7.46
CA THR A 207 6.14 -5.79 8.40
C THR A 207 5.46 -4.52 8.83
N ARG A 208 4.17 -4.41 8.57
CA ARG A 208 3.35 -3.26 8.88
C ARG A 208 2.10 -3.70 9.63
N ASN A 209 1.87 -3.11 10.79
CA ASN A 209 0.66 -3.31 11.59
C ASN A 209 -0.17 -2.03 11.55
N VAL A 210 -1.44 -2.19 11.26
CA VAL A 210 -2.45 -1.13 11.19
C VAL A 210 -3.50 -1.45 12.23
N LEU A 211 -3.81 -0.49 13.10
CA LEU A 211 -4.84 -0.60 14.12
C LEU A 211 -5.78 0.61 14.04
N GLN A 212 -7.08 0.37 13.95
CA GLN A 212 -8.09 1.42 14.09
C GLN A 212 -8.21 1.79 15.57
N VAL A 213 -7.90 3.05 15.90
CA VAL A 213 -7.88 3.58 17.28
C VAL A 213 -9.03 4.54 17.57
N ALA A 214 -9.80 4.95 16.55
CA ALA A 214 -11.06 5.69 16.68
C ALA A 214 -12.03 5.30 15.54
N GLY A 215 -13.33 5.53 15.73
CA GLY A 215 -14.37 5.25 14.72
C GLY A 215 -14.94 3.81 14.72
N ASN A 216 -14.43 2.91 15.57
CA ASN A 216 -14.89 1.51 15.59
C ASN A 216 -16.38 1.36 15.98
N GLY A 217 -16.97 2.34 16.66
CA GLY A 217 -18.39 2.35 17.04
C GLY A 217 -19.34 2.76 15.90
N THR A 218 -18.78 3.27 14.80
CA THR A 218 -19.48 3.91 13.69
C THR A 218 -19.02 3.31 12.35
N PRO A 219 -19.07 1.97 12.16
CA PRO A 219 -18.45 1.28 11.01
C PRO A 219 -18.98 1.68 9.62
N ARG A 220 -20.09 2.42 9.56
CA ARG A 220 -20.65 2.98 8.31
C ARG A 220 -20.27 4.44 8.05
N LEU A 221 -19.56 5.09 8.98
CA LEU A 221 -19.15 6.49 8.92
C LEU A 221 -17.63 6.60 9.09
N PRO A 222 -16.84 6.24 8.06
CA PRO A 222 -15.39 6.20 8.19
C PRO A 222 -14.74 7.58 8.44
N LEU A 223 -15.51 8.67 8.37
CA LEU A 223 -15.04 10.04 8.55
C LEU A 223 -14.45 10.32 9.94
N ASP A 224 -14.81 9.53 10.96
CA ASP A 224 -14.26 9.63 12.31
C ASP A 224 -13.14 8.61 12.58
N ASP A 225 -12.74 7.82 11.58
CA ASP A 225 -11.71 6.81 11.74
C ASP A 225 -10.32 7.42 11.89
N ILE A 226 -9.59 6.90 12.87
CA ILE A 226 -8.16 7.18 13.08
C ILE A 226 -7.43 5.85 13.14
N TYR A 227 -6.34 5.76 12.39
CA TYR A 227 -5.50 4.58 12.29
C TYR A 227 -4.11 4.86 12.88
N LYS A 228 -3.61 3.89 13.62
CA LYS A 228 -2.25 3.82 14.14
C LYS A 228 -1.46 2.78 13.35
N ILE A 229 -0.30 3.17 12.84
CA ILE A 229 0.56 2.31 12.03
C ILE A 229 1.90 2.13 12.76
N THR A 230 2.39 0.90 12.80
CA THR A 230 3.72 0.54 13.31
C THR A 230 4.36 -0.48 12.39
N GLY A 231 5.67 -0.62 12.42
CA GLY A 231 6.34 -1.54 11.50
C GLY A 231 7.75 -1.12 11.15
N ASN A 232 8.32 -1.89 10.25
CA ASN A 232 9.67 -1.71 9.74
C ASN A 232 9.76 -2.31 8.32
N ALA A 233 10.67 -1.78 7.53
CA ALA A 233 11.04 -2.35 6.25
C ALA A 233 12.55 -2.38 6.06
N ASN A 234 13.03 -3.19 5.12
CA ASN A 234 14.41 -3.18 4.66
C ASN A 234 14.48 -3.59 3.20
N GLY A 235 15.58 -3.24 2.56
CA GLY A 235 15.77 -3.53 1.16
C GLY A 235 17.20 -3.40 0.70
N SER A 236 17.39 -3.77 -0.55
CA SER A 236 18.64 -3.57 -1.29
C SER A 236 18.32 -3.26 -2.75
N ASN A 237 19.27 -2.77 -3.52
CA ASN A 237 19.03 -2.47 -4.92
C ASN A 237 20.16 -2.90 -5.84
N ALA A 238 19.95 -2.74 -7.15
CA ALA A 238 20.89 -3.12 -8.20
C ALA A 238 22.28 -2.44 -8.10
N ALA A 239 22.38 -1.31 -7.38
CA ALA A 239 23.65 -0.62 -7.15
C ALA A 239 24.44 -1.18 -5.95
N GLY A 240 23.89 -2.17 -5.23
CA GLY A 240 24.51 -2.76 -4.04
C GLY A 240 24.21 -2.00 -2.75
N ASP A 241 23.41 -0.93 -2.81
CA ASP A 241 22.99 -0.21 -1.60
C ASP A 241 22.03 -1.06 -0.78
N THR A 242 22.10 -0.89 0.54
CA THR A 242 21.17 -1.48 1.51
C THR A 242 20.52 -0.40 2.36
N TRP A 243 19.28 -0.65 2.77
CA TRP A 243 18.54 0.30 3.58
C TRP A 243 17.55 -0.39 4.52
N ALA A 244 17.16 0.34 5.56
CA ALA A 244 16.14 -0.05 6.52
C ALA A 244 15.31 1.15 6.97
N SER A 245 14.04 0.92 7.26
CA SER A 245 13.12 1.87 7.89
C SER A 245 12.50 1.26 9.14
N LEU A 246 12.33 2.06 10.19
CA LEU A 246 11.70 1.66 11.45
C LEU A 246 10.80 2.79 11.93
N ILE A 247 9.51 2.49 12.13
CA ILE A 247 8.57 3.42 12.75
C ILE A 247 8.92 3.48 14.26
N MET A 248 9.51 4.60 14.68
CA MET A 248 9.96 4.83 16.07
C MET A 248 8.80 5.28 16.94
N GLU A 249 8.02 6.25 16.44
CA GLU A 249 6.76 6.66 17.03
C GLU A 249 5.62 6.28 16.07
N PRO A 250 4.54 5.63 16.57
CA PRO A 250 3.47 5.15 15.70
C PRO A 250 2.93 6.26 14.80
N LEU A 251 2.80 5.94 13.51
CA LEU A 251 2.25 6.88 12.55
C LEU A 251 0.73 6.98 12.73
N ILE A 252 0.21 8.20 12.70
CA ILE A 252 -1.23 8.45 12.81
C ILE A 252 -1.78 8.89 11.46
N LYS A 253 -2.82 8.20 11.00
CA LYS A 253 -3.53 8.46 9.76
C LYS A 253 -5.01 8.67 10.07
N LYS A 254 -5.51 9.88 9.83
CA LYS A 254 -6.94 10.19 9.90
C LYS A 254 -7.57 9.86 8.56
N PHE A 255 -8.76 9.26 8.54
CA PHE A 255 -9.45 8.97 7.27
C PHE A 255 -9.70 10.23 6.42
N THR A 256 -10.03 11.34 7.08
CA THR A 256 -10.30 12.63 6.44
C THR A 256 -9.06 13.38 5.98
N CYS A 257 -7.85 12.90 6.33
CA CYS A 257 -6.60 13.54 5.93
C CYS A 257 -5.87 12.67 4.92
N PRO A 258 -5.49 13.17 3.73
CA PRO A 258 -4.68 12.41 2.77
C PRO A 258 -3.31 12.01 3.31
N TRP A 259 -2.78 12.75 4.28
CA TRP A 259 -1.41 12.62 4.77
C TRP A 259 -1.33 11.87 6.10
N ILE A 260 -0.15 11.34 6.42
CA ILE A 260 0.19 10.93 7.79
C ILE A 260 0.37 12.22 8.59
N VAL A 261 -0.31 12.33 9.73
CA VAL A 261 -0.38 13.60 10.49
C VAL A 261 0.55 13.64 11.69
N LYS A 262 1.08 12.50 12.12
CA LYS A 262 1.93 12.38 13.31
C LYS A 262 2.77 11.11 13.26
N GLY A 263 3.92 11.15 13.93
CA GLY A 263 4.79 10.00 14.19
C GLY A 263 6.11 10.15 13.46
N THR A 264 7.02 9.21 13.71
CA THR A 264 8.41 9.32 13.23
C THR A 264 8.93 7.99 12.68
N VAL A 265 9.78 8.09 11.66
CA VAL A 265 10.41 6.95 11.00
C VAL A 265 11.91 7.17 10.97
N LYS A 266 12.66 6.24 11.56
CA LYS A 266 14.10 6.17 11.40
C LYS A 266 14.43 5.47 10.09
N LEU A 267 15.26 6.09 9.28
CA LEU A 267 15.77 5.58 8.01
C LEU A 267 17.27 5.36 8.13
N VAL A 268 17.76 4.23 7.62
CA VAL A 268 19.19 3.92 7.57
C VAL A 268 19.53 3.49 6.15
N ARG A 269 20.57 4.08 5.53
CA ARG A 269 21.12 3.64 4.24
C ARG A 269 22.63 3.56 4.33
N ASN A 270 23.22 2.40 4.03
CA ASN A 270 24.67 2.22 4.04
C ASN A 270 25.35 2.80 5.31
N GLY A 271 24.71 2.64 6.47
CA GLY A 271 25.19 3.15 7.77
C GLY A 271 24.89 4.63 8.09
N ARG A 272 24.29 5.38 7.16
CA ARG A 272 23.86 6.78 7.39
C ARG A 272 22.43 6.81 7.87
N GLU A 273 22.14 7.66 8.86
CA GLU A 273 20.82 7.74 9.48
C GLU A 273 20.09 9.04 9.11
N ALA A 274 18.78 8.94 8.93
CA ALA A 274 17.87 10.07 8.84
C ALA A 274 16.62 9.79 9.70
N LEU A 275 16.00 10.85 10.22
CA LEU A 275 14.73 10.76 10.94
C LEU A 275 13.68 11.55 10.18
N LEU A 276 12.61 10.88 9.75
CA LEU A 276 11.44 11.52 9.17
C LEU A 276 10.39 11.74 10.26
N ASP A 277 9.96 12.99 10.43
CA ASP A 277 8.96 13.44 11.39
C ASP A 277 7.75 14.03 10.67
N TYR A 278 6.57 13.43 10.87
CA TYR A 278 5.31 13.82 10.24
C TYR A 278 4.56 14.92 11.00
N GLY A 279 5.15 15.47 12.07
CA GLY A 279 4.56 16.57 12.84
C GLY A 279 3.64 16.10 13.96
N ASN A 280 2.75 17.00 14.38
CA ASN A 280 2.05 16.89 15.67
C ASN A 280 0.54 16.60 15.59
N GLY A 281 0.01 16.36 14.40
CA GLY A 281 -1.41 16.01 14.18
C GLY A 281 -2.15 16.90 13.19
N ASP A 282 -1.50 17.94 12.67
CA ASP A 282 -2.04 18.83 11.65
C ASP A 282 -2.21 18.08 10.33
N CYS A 283 -3.31 18.37 9.63
CA CYS A 283 -3.52 17.80 8.29
C CYS A 283 -2.94 18.74 7.25
N ASP A 284 -1.63 18.63 7.01
CA ASP A 284 -0.95 19.28 5.91
C ASP A 284 -0.09 18.28 5.13
N ASN A 285 0.45 18.73 4.00
CA ASN A 285 1.29 17.91 3.14
C ASN A 285 2.79 18.07 3.48
N LYS A 286 3.15 18.34 4.73
CA LYS A 286 4.53 18.62 5.13
C LYS A 286 5.03 17.59 6.13
N ALA A 287 6.33 17.33 6.05
CA ALA A 287 7.08 16.61 7.07
C ALA A 287 8.48 17.21 7.16
N ILE A 288 9.20 16.89 8.24
CA ILE A 288 10.60 17.29 8.43
C ILE A 288 11.46 16.04 8.40
N ILE A 289 12.45 16.01 7.53
CA ILE A 289 13.50 14.99 7.55
C ILE A 289 14.78 15.58 8.14
N TYR A 290 15.28 14.95 9.20
CA TYR A 290 16.54 15.29 9.83
C TYR A 290 17.64 14.41 9.23
N ILE A 291 18.59 15.00 8.52
CA ILE A 291 19.76 14.33 7.96
C ILE A 291 20.96 14.80 8.77
N ASN A 292 21.61 13.91 9.51
CA ASN A 292 22.69 14.27 10.45
C ASN A 292 22.31 15.41 11.42
N GLY A 293 21.05 15.42 11.86
CA GLY A 293 20.50 16.45 12.75
C GLY A 293 20.09 17.76 12.07
N VAL A 294 20.33 17.92 10.77
CA VAL A 294 19.92 19.10 9.99
C VAL A 294 18.49 18.91 9.46
N PRO A 295 17.53 19.80 9.80
CA PRO A 295 16.15 19.67 9.35
C PRO A 295 15.97 20.12 7.90
N HIS A 296 15.23 19.33 7.13
CA HIS A 296 14.76 19.66 5.79
C HIS A 296 13.26 19.48 5.72
N VAL A 297 12.54 20.51 5.27
CA VAL A 297 11.09 20.39 5.01
C VAL A 297 10.90 19.63 3.71
N ILE A 298 10.07 18.60 3.75
CA ILE A 298 9.61 17.86 2.57
C ILE A 298 8.12 18.06 2.36
N THR A 299 7.71 17.94 1.10
CA THR A 299 6.30 17.83 0.72
C THR A 299 5.96 16.35 0.51
N LEU A 300 4.84 15.92 1.08
CA LEU A 300 4.35 14.54 1.05
C LEU A 300 3.58 14.20 -0.23
#